data_AF-A0A5K1C8I1-F1
#
_entry.id   AF-A0A5K1C8I1-F1
#
_cell.length_a   1.000
_cell.length_b   1.000
_cell.length_c   1.000
_cell.angle_alpha   90.00
_cell.angle_beta   90.00
_cell.angle_gamma   90.00
#
_symmetry.space_group_name_H-M   'P 1'
#
loop_
_entity.id
_entity.type
_entity.pdbx_description
1 polymer ?
#
loop_
_entity_poly.entity_id
_entity_poly.type
_entity_poly.pdbx_seq_one_letter_code
_entity_poly.pdbx_strand_id
1 'polypeptide(L)' 'LSILTSFTNCRLLDEVDLSHNLLSGILPASVGNQTTTLLKLDLSSNQIE' A
#
# COMPACT_ATOMS: atom_id res chain seq x y z
N LEU A 1 -0.05 -6.06 6.73
CA LEU A 1 0.25 -6.11 5.28
C LEU A 1 -0.86 -6.69 4.40
N SER A 2 -1.80 -7.51 4.92
CA SER A 2 -2.90 -8.07 4.10
C SER A 2 -3.81 -7.01 3.45
N ILE A 3 -3.83 -5.79 4.00
CA ILE A 3 -4.56 -4.67 3.41
C ILE A 3 -4.03 -4.28 2.02
N LEU A 4 -2.73 -4.42 1.79
CA LEU A 4 -2.10 -4.09 0.50
C LEU A 4 -2.50 -5.11 -0.57
N THR A 5 -2.64 -6.38 -0.21
CA THR A 5 -3.19 -7.42 -1.11
C THR A 5 -4.70 -7.28 -1.36
N SER A 6 -5.42 -6.51 -0.54
CA SER A 6 -6.82 -6.17 -0.84
C SER A 6 -6.91 -5.10 -1.92
N PHE A 7 -5.93 -4.18 -2.00
CA PHE A 7 -5.89 -3.12 -3.02
C PHE A 7 -5.53 -3.62 -4.42
N THR A 8 -4.84 -4.76 -4.54
CA THR A 8 -4.50 -5.33 -5.85
C THR A 8 -5.73 -5.81 -6.64
N ASN A 9 -6.86 -6.06 -5.97
CA ASN A 9 -8.14 -6.35 -6.63
C ASN A 9 -8.94 -5.09 -7.01
N CYS A 10 -8.54 -3.92 -6.52
CA CYS A 10 -9.20 -2.65 -6.80
C CYS A 10 -8.55 -1.96 -8.01
N ARG A 11 -9.06 -2.23 -9.21
CA ARG A 11 -8.52 -1.68 -10.47
C ARG A 11 -8.77 -0.17 -10.67
N LEU A 12 -9.49 0.50 -9.80
CA LEU A 12 -9.82 1.93 -9.93
C LEU A 12 -9.21 2.79 -8.82
N LEU A 13 -8.22 2.26 -8.11
CA LEU A 13 -7.63 2.94 -6.97
C LEU A 13 -6.39 3.69 -7.42
N ASP A 14 -6.50 5.01 -7.49
CA ASP A 14 -5.44 5.89 -7.99
C ASP A 14 -4.52 6.37 -6.86
N GLU A 15 -5.08 6.67 -5.67
CA GLU A 15 -4.29 7.09 -4.50
C GLU A 15 -4.74 6.38 -3.22
N VAL A 16 -3.77 5.95 -2.41
CA VAL A 16 -3.96 5.43 -1.05
C VAL A 16 -3.13 6.24 -0.09
N ASP A 17 -3.76 6.80 0.93
CA ASP A 17 -3.09 7.41 2.07
C ASP A 17 -3.37 6.58 3.33
N LEU A 18 -2.31 5.99 3.87
CA LEU A 18 -2.30 5.29 5.16
C LEU A 18 -1.25 5.89 6.09
N SER A 19 -0.85 7.14 5.85
CA SER A 19 0.12 7.84 6.67
C SER A 19 -0.35 7.96 8.13
N HIS A 20 0.60 8.09 9.06
CA HIS A 20 0.34 8.30 10.49
C HIS A 20 -0.48 7.19 11.18
N ASN A 21 -0.22 5.94 10.81
CA ASN A 21 -0.81 4.78 11.47
C ASN A 21 0.25 3.96 12.22
N LEU A 22 -0.20 2.91 12.91
CA LEU A 22 0.67 1.95 13.61
C LEU A 22 0.91 0.71 12.74
N LEU A 23 0.95 0.86 11.41
CA LEU A 23 1.24 -0.26 10.52
C LEU A 23 2.70 -0.66 10.69
N SER A 24 2.95 -1.96 10.81
CA SER A 24 4.30 -2.50 10.97
C SER A 24 4.51 -3.75 10.11
N GLY A 25 5.78 -4.08 9.91
CA GLY A 25 6.23 -5.22 9.10
C GLY A 25 6.84 -4.80 7.77
N ILE A 26 7.20 -5.78 6.94
CA ILE A 26 7.97 -5.55 5.72
C ILE A 26 7.03 -5.28 4.56
N LEU A 27 7.28 -4.25 3.74
CA LEU A 27 6.52 -4.05 2.50
C LEU A 27 6.88 -5.15 1.49
N PRO A 28 5.91 -5.89 0.91
CA PRO A 28 6.26 -6.93 -0.03
C PRO A 28 6.75 -6.29 -1.33
N ALA A 29 7.86 -6.77 -1.89
CA ALA A 29 8.42 -6.22 -3.14
C ALA A 29 7.42 -6.21 -4.31
N SER A 30 6.35 -7.02 -4.24
CA SER A 30 5.28 -7.10 -5.22
C SER A 30 4.23 -5.98 -5.13
N VAL A 31 4.22 -5.14 -4.09
CA VAL A 31 3.18 -4.12 -3.89
C VAL A 31 3.12 -3.10 -5.04
N GLY A 32 4.28 -2.72 -5.57
CA GLY A 32 4.37 -1.80 -6.71
C GLY A 32 4.09 -2.46 -8.07
N ASN A 33 4.04 -3.80 -8.13
CA ASN A 33 3.90 -4.55 -9.37
C ASN A 33 2.48 -5.08 -9.60
N GLN A 34 1.67 -5.17 -8.55
CA GLN A 34 0.32 -5.77 -8.61
C GLN A 34 -0.82 -4.75 -8.66
N THR A 35 -0.54 -3.46 -8.53
CA THR A 35 -1.53 -2.38 -8.67
C THR A 35 -1.33 -1.69 -10.01
N THR A 36 -2.21 -1.93 -10.98
CA THR A 36 -2.04 -1.42 -12.36
C THR A 36 -2.47 0.05 -12.51
N THR A 37 -3.15 0.60 -11.51
CA THR A 37 -3.71 1.96 -11.53
C THR A 37 -3.32 2.83 -10.33
N LEU A 38 -2.64 2.26 -9.32
CA LEU A 38 -2.24 3.02 -8.14
C LEU A 38 -1.07 3.95 -8.49
N LEU A 39 -1.35 5.25 -8.52
CA LEU A 39 -0.41 6.32 -8.81
C LEU A 39 0.33 6.77 -7.55
N LYS A 40 -0.31 6.69 -6.38
CA LYS A 40 0.26 7.15 -5.11
C LYS A 40 -0.08 6.22 -3.96
N LEU A 41 0.94 5.86 -3.19
CA LEU A 41 0.80 5.14 -1.93
C LEU A 41 1.60 5.87 -0.85
N ASP A 42 0.91 6.51 0.08
CA ASP A 42 1.53 7.15 1.24
C ASP A 42 1.48 6.22 2.45
N LEU A 43 2.67 5.81 2.91
CA LEU A 43 2.86 5.00 4.11
C LEU A 43 3.71 5.74 5.15
N SER A 44 3.93 7.04 4.98
CA SER A 44 4.77 7.84 5.88
C SER A 44 4.27 7.78 7.32
N SER A 45 5.18 7.96 8.28
CA SER A 45 4.84 7.91 9.71
C SER A 45 4.18 6.59 10.16
N ASN A 46 4.61 5.46 9.57
CA ASN A 46 4.34 4.10 10.05
C ASN A 46 5.65 3.42 10.48
N GLN A 47 5.57 2.15 10.89
CA GLN A 47 6.69 1.31 11.33
C GLN A 47 6.98 0.21 10.30
N ILE A 48 6.93 0.56 9.01
CA ILE A 48 7.12 -0.36 7.89
C ILE A 48 8.60 -0.38 7.50
N GLU A 49 9.15 -1.58 7.30
CA GLU A 49 10.55 -1.85 6.89
C GLU A 49 10.66 -2.16 5.39
#